data_AF-A0A9C8G5X3-F1
#
_entry.id   AF-A0A9C8G5X3-F1
#
_cell.length_a   1.000
_cell.length_b   1.000
_cell.length_c   1.000
_cell.angle_alpha   90.00
_cell.angle_beta   90.00
_cell.angle_gamma   90.00
#
_symmetry.space_group_name_H-M   'P 1'
#
loop_
_entity.id
_entity.type
_entity.pdbx_description
1 polymer ?
#
loop_
_entity_poly.entity_id
_entity_poly.type
_entity_poly.pdbx_seq_one_letter_code
_entity_poly.pdbx_strand_id
1 'polypeptide(L)'
;VPADEPRYYAGMSYLESGEAQLAAEEFARLLADYPQSAYAGSALLRLGQAREALGLTERALTAYEAVSIDFPEHPRAAEGLRRAAELLERTGALEESAAAFETLATRYPEDSGAPAARFRAGLNYYRADNPTAAIASWERLLAWYPSATQAQAARFWIGKTHLVAGETISATTMLNAAAAQAPWSFYGLRASELLAGEAPFTPAEGALLPCGSPAEQAEAEAWLINWLGLDPATEVSALSPTLQSDARLQRGALLLRAGYFDQARTELEAVRTQHDYDPLAQYQLALWFRDIGLYRSSIIAASTIRQLHPTSEITEVPRFLGCLSYPTYYAELVEPNAAEFDLDPLVIYALIRQESLFEGFATSHAAAHGLMQVIPPTGQEIHAALGWPPNYETRDLYRPLVSVRFGAWYLARQRDRFAGALTPALAGYNGGPGNAARWLERAGGDIDLFTELIAFNETRTYVERLTEHYARYQWLYTAP
;
A
#
# COMPACT_ATOMS: atom_id res chain seq x y z
N VAL A 1 6.29 51.01 8.52
CA VAL A 1 5.93 49.57 8.47
C VAL A 1 7.24 48.82 8.35
N PRO A 2 7.60 47.91 9.26
CA PRO A 2 8.81 47.11 9.09
C PRO A 2 8.69 46.33 7.77
N ALA A 3 9.80 46.22 7.03
CA ALA A 3 9.80 45.59 5.70
C ALA A 3 9.93 44.06 5.76
N ASP A 4 9.84 43.47 6.96
CA ASP A 4 9.99 42.03 7.19
C ASP A 4 8.88 41.21 6.53
N GLU A 5 7.62 41.60 6.73
CA GLU A 5 6.48 40.91 6.11
C GLU A 5 6.49 40.97 4.56
N PRO A 6 6.65 42.14 3.90
CA PRO A 6 6.79 42.20 2.45
C PRO A 6 7.96 41.36 1.91
N ARG A 7 9.10 41.34 2.61
CA ARG A 7 10.26 40.53 2.22
C ARG A 7 9.97 39.04 2.30
N TYR A 8 9.29 38.59 3.36
CA TYR A 8 8.91 37.19 3.50
C TYR A 8 8.04 36.73 2.33
N TYR A 9 7.00 37.50 2.00
CA TYR A 9 6.09 37.15 0.90
C TYR A 9 6.73 37.31 -0.50
N ALA A 10 7.66 38.25 -0.67
CA ALA A 10 8.45 38.35 -1.89
C ALA A 10 9.33 37.09 -2.07
N GLY A 11 10.05 36.67 -1.03
CA GLY A 11 10.85 35.45 -1.05
C GLY A 11 10.02 34.21 -1.35
N MET A 12 8.82 34.10 -0.75
CA MET A 12 7.86 33.04 -1.06
C MET A 12 7.45 33.04 -2.53
N SER A 13 7.10 34.21 -3.08
CA SER A 13 6.67 34.35 -4.48
C SER A 13 7.77 33.94 -5.46
N TYR A 14 9.03 34.32 -5.18
CA TYR A 14 10.18 33.87 -5.97
C TYR A 14 10.38 32.37 -5.89
N LEU A 15 10.25 31.77 -4.71
CA LEU A 15 10.43 30.34 -4.52
C LEU A 15 9.39 29.53 -5.31
N GLU A 16 8.12 29.92 -5.24
CA GLU A 16 7.03 29.29 -5.99
C GLU A 16 7.16 29.50 -7.51
N SER A 17 7.81 30.59 -7.94
CA SER A 17 8.09 30.87 -9.36
C SER A 17 9.35 30.16 -9.88
N GLY A 18 10.03 29.37 -9.04
CA GLY A 18 11.28 28.67 -9.39
C GLY A 18 12.54 29.57 -9.36
N GLU A 19 12.42 30.81 -8.91
CA GLU A 19 13.50 31.79 -8.81
C GLU A 19 14.26 31.65 -7.48
N ALA A 20 14.82 30.47 -7.24
CA ALA A 20 15.40 30.09 -5.95
C ALA A 20 16.53 31.02 -5.45
N GLN A 21 17.31 31.61 -6.37
CA GLN A 21 18.35 32.58 -6.01
C GLN A 21 17.76 33.85 -5.40
N LEU A 22 16.72 34.42 -6.02
CA LEU A 22 16.08 35.64 -5.52
C LEU A 22 15.32 35.37 -4.22
N ALA A 23 14.69 34.19 -4.11
CA ALA A 23 14.08 33.75 -2.87
C ALA A 23 15.09 33.69 -1.71
N ALA A 24 16.24 33.05 -1.94
CA ALA A 24 17.30 32.93 -0.94
C ALA A 24 17.84 34.30 -0.49
N GLU A 25 17.98 35.24 -1.42
CA GLU A 25 18.42 36.60 -1.11
C GLU A 25 17.40 37.37 -0.24
N GLU A 26 16.11 37.30 -0.56
CA GLU A 26 15.08 37.98 0.25
C GLU A 26 14.96 37.40 1.65
N PHE A 27 14.98 36.06 1.81
CA PHE A 27 14.97 35.44 3.13
C PHE A 27 16.25 35.76 3.92
N ALA A 28 17.42 35.76 3.28
CA ALA A 28 18.67 36.12 3.95
C ALA A 28 18.67 37.59 4.42
N ARG A 29 18.16 38.52 3.61
CA ARG A 29 18.00 39.94 4.00
C ARG A 29 17.02 40.09 5.16
N LEU A 30 15.88 39.38 5.13
CA LEU A 30 14.93 39.39 6.23
C LEU A 30 15.61 38.97 7.55
N LEU A 31 16.37 37.88 7.53
CA LEU A 31 17.05 37.36 8.72
C LEU A 31 18.17 38.28 9.22
N ALA A 32 18.86 38.98 8.31
CA ALA A 32 19.90 39.93 8.67
C ALA A 32 19.34 41.24 9.25
N ASP A 33 18.31 41.80 8.61
CA ASP A 33 17.73 43.10 8.97
C ASP A 33 16.74 42.97 10.15
N TYR A 34 16.07 41.82 10.29
CA TYR A 34 14.99 41.58 11.23
C TYR A 34 15.10 40.20 11.93
N PRO A 35 16.18 39.93 12.68
CA PRO A 35 16.43 38.61 13.29
C PRO A 35 15.37 38.18 14.33
N GLN A 36 14.62 39.14 14.89
CA GLN A 36 13.54 38.90 15.85
C GLN A 36 12.14 38.98 15.21
N SER A 37 12.05 39.01 13.87
CA SER A 37 10.77 39.03 13.18
C SER A 37 9.96 37.77 13.48
N ALA A 38 8.64 37.89 13.56
CA ALA A 38 7.72 36.75 13.63
C ALA A 38 7.87 35.80 12.42
N TYR A 39 8.42 36.30 11.30
CA TYR A 39 8.69 35.52 10.10
C TYR A 39 10.05 34.83 10.10
N ALA A 40 10.96 35.13 11.04
CA ALA A 40 12.35 34.67 10.98
C ALA A 40 12.48 33.14 10.96
N GLY A 41 11.81 32.42 11.87
CA GLY A 41 11.82 30.95 11.89
C GLY A 41 11.26 30.33 10.60
N SER A 42 10.19 30.92 10.05
CA SER A 42 9.63 30.48 8.76
C SER A 42 10.54 30.84 7.57
N ALA A 43 11.20 31.99 7.61
CA ALA A 43 12.16 32.43 6.59
C ALA A 43 13.39 31.51 6.55
N LEU A 44 13.88 31.02 7.70
CA LEU A 44 14.96 30.02 7.75
C LEU A 44 14.59 28.72 7.03
N LEU A 45 13.38 28.19 7.27
CA LEU A 45 12.88 27.01 6.55
C LEU A 45 12.85 27.23 5.04
N ARG A 46 12.32 28.36 4.61
CA ARG A 46 12.21 28.69 3.18
C ARG A 46 13.56 29.00 2.54
N LEU A 47 14.49 29.58 3.30
CA LEU A 47 15.88 29.76 2.89
C LEU A 47 16.58 28.41 2.69
N GLY A 48 16.34 27.44 3.57
CA GLY A 48 16.82 26.07 3.40
C GLY A 48 16.32 25.45 2.09
N GLN A 49 15.02 25.57 1.81
CA GLN A 49 14.40 25.08 0.56
C GLN A 49 14.97 25.75 -0.69
N ALA A 50 15.14 27.08 -0.66
CA ALA A 50 15.73 27.83 -1.75
C ALA A 50 17.18 27.39 -2.02
N ARG A 51 17.98 27.21 -0.96
CA ARG A 51 19.37 26.73 -1.06
C ARG A 51 19.47 25.30 -1.56
N GLU A 52 18.54 24.44 -1.15
CA GLU A 52 18.44 23.07 -1.64
C GLU A 52 18.14 23.03 -3.14
N ALA A 53 17.21 23.85 -3.63
CA ALA A 53 16.91 24.00 -5.06
C ALA A 53 18.12 24.51 -5.88
N LEU A 54 19.03 25.24 -5.24
CA LEU A 54 20.31 25.71 -5.82
C LEU A 54 21.45 24.68 -5.71
N GLY A 55 21.23 23.51 -5.09
CA GLY A 55 22.27 22.52 -4.84
C GLY A 55 23.28 22.91 -3.75
N LEU A 56 22.95 23.90 -2.92
CA LEU A 56 23.81 24.40 -1.84
C LEU A 56 23.56 23.61 -0.54
N THR A 57 23.84 22.30 -0.57
CA THR A 57 23.52 21.33 0.49
C THR A 57 23.92 21.80 1.90
N GLU A 58 25.19 22.13 2.12
CA GLU A 58 25.70 22.56 3.43
C GLU A 58 24.95 23.79 3.96
N ARG A 59 24.72 24.78 3.08
CA ARG A 59 24.01 26.01 3.46
C ARG A 59 22.53 25.77 3.70
N ALA A 60 21.92 24.79 3.03
CA ALA A 60 20.55 24.39 3.26
C ALA A 60 20.42 23.69 4.61
N LEU A 61 21.32 22.76 4.92
CA LEU A 61 21.40 22.06 6.19
C LEU A 61 21.51 23.05 7.37
N THR A 62 22.47 23.98 7.31
CA THR A 62 22.62 25.02 8.33
C THR A 62 21.33 25.83 8.52
N ALA A 63 20.63 26.18 7.43
CA ALA A 63 19.39 26.95 7.53
C ALA A 63 18.25 26.14 8.18
N TYR A 64 18.15 24.84 7.88
CA TYR A 64 17.15 23.96 8.46
C TYR A 64 17.38 23.70 9.96
N GLU A 65 18.62 23.45 10.36
CA GLU A 65 19.00 23.22 11.77
C GLU A 65 18.78 24.46 12.62
N ALA A 66 19.12 25.64 12.09
CA ALA A 66 18.96 26.94 12.74
C ALA A 66 17.52 27.21 13.19
N VAL A 67 16.50 26.66 12.52
CA VAL A 67 15.10 26.82 12.94
C VAL A 67 14.91 26.29 14.35
N SER A 68 15.43 25.10 14.64
CA SER A 68 15.31 24.50 15.96
C SER A 68 16.26 25.17 16.96
N ILE A 69 17.46 25.58 16.53
CA ILE A 69 18.47 26.16 17.43
C ILE A 69 18.05 27.57 17.87
N ASP A 70 17.71 28.43 16.93
CA ASP A 70 17.42 29.85 17.17
C ASP A 70 15.96 30.07 17.58
N PHE A 71 15.04 29.20 17.13
CA PHE A 71 13.61 29.30 17.41
C PHE A 71 13.00 27.98 17.95
N PRO A 72 13.45 27.49 19.13
CA PRO A 72 13.01 26.22 19.72
C PRO A 72 11.50 25.98 19.71
N GLU A 73 10.74 27.01 20.09
CA GLU A 73 9.28 26.97 20.29
C GLU A 73 8.50 27.26 18.99
N HIS A 74 9.19 27.44 17.86
CA HIS A 74 8.52 27.73 16.61
C HIS A 74 7.68 26.51 16.17
N PRO A 75 6.42 26.69 15.72
CA PRO A 75 5.54 25.57 15.35
C PRO A 75 6.07 24.64 14.26
N ARG A 76 7.10 25.08 13.51
CA ARG A 76 7.74 24.34 12.42
C ARG A 76 9.20 23.98 12.71
N ALA A 77 9.64 24.05 13.96
CA ALA A 77 11.01 23.71 14.32
C ALA A 77 11.33 22.22 14.10
N ALA A 78 10.38 21.33 14.40
CA ALA A 78 10.46 19.90 14.06
C ALA A 78 10.56 19.68 12.53
N GLU A 79 9.85 20.47 11.72
CA GLU A 79 9.97 20.41 10.26
C GLU A 79 11.39 20.74 9.78
N GLY A 80 12.07 21.71 10.41
CA GLY A 80 13.46 22.03 10.09
C GLY A 80 14.39 20.84 10.25
N LEU A 81 14.35 20.20 11.43
CA LEU A 81 15.13 18.98 11.68
C LEU A 81 14.78 17.84 10.73
N ARG A 82 13.50 17.68 10.39
CA ARG A 82 13.06 16.65 9.43
C ARG A 82 13.67 16.89 8.05
N ARG A 83 13.63 18.13 7.55
CA ARG A 83 14.21 18.52 6.25
C ARG A 83 15.73 18.33 6.23
N ALA A 84 16.41 18.69 7.32
CA ALA A 84 17.84 18.45 7.51
C ALA A 84 18.15 16.95 7.41
N ALA A 85 17.43 16.11 8.15
CA ALA A 85 17.61 14.66 8.17
C ALA A 85 17.35 14.02 6.80
N GLU A 86 16.28 14.41 6.09
CA GLU A 86 15.94 13.94 4.74
C GLU A 86 17.01 14.34 3.70
N LEU A 87 17.58 15.55 3.83
CA LEU A 87 18.67 16.00 2.96
C LEU A 87 19.93 15.16 3.18
N LEU A 88 20.31 14.93 4.44
CA LEU A 88 21.43 14.06 4.81
C LEU A 88 21.23 12.62 4.33
N GLU A 89 20.01 12.08 4.43
CA GLU A 89 19.69 10.74 3.95
C GLU A 89 19.92 10.63 2.44
N ARG A 90 19.50 11.64 1.67
CA ARG A 90 19.67 11.70 0.22
C ARG A 90 21.13 11.83 -0.22
N THR A 91 21.96 12.51 0.58
CA THR A 91 23.40 12.65 0.28
C THR A 91 24.22 11.46 0.78
N GLY A 92 23.61 10.51 1.49
CA GLY A 92 24.26 9.31 2.00
C GLY A 92 24.93 9.47 3.36
N ALA A 93 24.76 10.62 4.02
CA ALA A 93 25.21 10.87 5.39
C ALA A 93 24.22 10.23 6.38
N LEU A 94 24.23 8.90 6.42
CA LEU A 94 23.18 8.10 7.08
C LEU A 94 23.20 8.22 8.61
N GLU A 95 24.38 8.22 9.24
CA GLU A 95 24.47 8.38 10.69
C GLU A 95 24.08 9.78 11.13
N GLU A 96 24.50 10.81 10.40
CA GLU A 96 24.12 12.20 10.66
C GLU A 96 22.61 12.40 10.44
N SER A 97 22.05 11.79 9.39
CA SER A 97 20.61 11.78 9.16
C SER A 97 19.86 11.14 10.32
N ALA A 98 20.32 9.98 10.79
CA ALA A 98 19.72 9.29 11.93
C ALA A 98 19.79 10.15 13.20
N ALA A 99 20.93 10.78 13.48
CA ALA A 99 21.09 11.69 14.61
C ALA A 99 20.14 12.91 14.55
N ALA A 100 19.92 13.47 13.35
CA ALA A 100 18.98 14.58 13.15
C ALA A 100 17.51 14.15 13.40
N PHE A 101 17.10 12.97 12.91
CA PHE A 101 15.78 12.40 13.22
C PHE A 101 15.60 12.10 14.72
N GLU A 102 16.64 11.63 15.39
CA GLU A 102 16.62 11.41 16.84
C GLU A 102 16.48 12.71 17.62
N THR A 103 17.17 13.75 17.17
CA THR A 103 17.06 15.09 17.75
C THR A 103 15.64 15.62 17.62
N LEU A 104 15.00 15.44 16.45
CA LEU A 104 13.60 15.80 16.24
C LEU A 104 12.71 15.12 17.26
N ALA A 105 12.77 13.79 17.36
CA ALA A 105 11.87 13.03 18.21
C ALA A 105 12.17 13.15 19.71
N THR A 106 13.38 13.56 20.08
CA THR A 106 13.75 13.85 21.47
C THR A 106 13.29 15.25 21.88
N ARG A 107 13.47 16.25 21.01
CA ARG A 107 13.17 17.65 21.31
C ARG A 107 11.68 17.97 21.15
N TYR A 108 11.01 17.32 20.21
CA TYR A 108 9.60 17.52 19.87
C TYR A 108 8.83 16.22 20.00
N PRO A 109 8.74 15.62 21.21
CA PRO A 109 8.14 14.30 21.39
C PRO A 109 6.64 14.26 21.07
N GLU A 110 5.95 15.42 21.10
CA GLU A 110 4.53 15.56 20.77
C GLU A 110 4.28 15.83 19.26
N ASP A 111 5.33 16.03 18.46
CA ASP A 111 5.19 16.20 17.01
C ASP A 111 4.63 14.92 16.39
N SER A 112 3.61 15.04 15.53
CA SER A 112 2.97 13.90 14.87
C SER A 112 3.94 13.05 14.03
N GLY A 113 5.07 13.63 13.58
CA GLY A 113 6.13 12.96 12.85
C GLY A 113 7.21 12.34 13.73
N ALA A 114 7.23 12.56 15.05
CA ALA A 114 8.26 12.02 15.94
C ALA A 114 8.37 10.48 15.92
N PRO A 115 7.27 9.68 15.90
CA PRO A 115 7.38 8.23 15.76
C PRO A 115 8.00 7.82 14.41
N ALA A 116 7.59 8.47 13.32
CA ALA A 116 8.15 8.22 11.99
C ALA A 116 9.64 8.61 11.91
N ALA A 117 10.05 9.69 12.58
CA ALA A 117 11.43 10.10 12.69
C ALA A 117 12.29 9.04 13.39
N ARG A 118 11.87 8.51 14.55
CA ARG A 118 12.61 7.42 15.23
C ARG A 118 12.70 6.16 14.38
N PHE A 119 11.62 5.83 13.67
CA PHE A 119 11.62 4.69 12.76
C PHE A 119 12.66 4.86 11.63
N ARG A 120 12.67 6.04 11.00
CA ARG A 120 13.63 6.37 9.94
C ARG A 120 15.06 6.47 10.45
N ALA A 121 15.27 6.96 11.67
CA ALA A 121 16.58 6.95 12.33
C ALA A 121 17.12 5.52 12.47
N GLY A 122 16.30 4.59 12.96
CA GLY A 122 16.70 3.18 13.07
C GLY A 122 17.06 2.57 11.71
N LEU A 123 16.27 2.84 10.66
CA LEU A 123 16.59 2.39 9.30
C LEU A 123 17.90 2.99 8.78
N ASN A 124 18.19 4.25 9.07
CA ASN A 124 19.41 4.90 8.62
C ASN A 124 20.64 4.37 9.37
N TYR A 125 20.55 4.11 10.68
CA TYR A 125 21.60 3.40 11.41
C TYR A 125 21.79 1.96 10.91
N TYR A 126 20.72 1.24 10.60
CA TYR A 126 20.80 -0.11 10.03
C TYR A 126 21.54 -0.09 8.68
N ARG A 127 21.20 0.85 7.80
CA ARG A 127 21.88 1.06 6.51
C ARG A 127 23.33 1.52 6.65
N ALA A 128 23.68 2.13 7.78
CA ALA A 128 25.05 2.54 8.12
C ALA A 128 25.86 1.42 8.80
N ASP A 129 25.35 0.18 8.83
CA ASP A 129 25.98 -0.97 9.51
C ASP A 129 26.17 -0.73 11.03
N ASN A 130 25.24 0.00 11.65
CA ASN A 130 25.23 0.31 13.08
C ASN A 130 24.00 -0.31 13.77
N PRO A 131 23.97 -1.65 13.95
CA PRO A 131 22.80 -2.37 14.46
C PRO A 131 22.45 -1.99 15.90
N THR A 132 23.45 -1.66 16.73
CA THR A 132 23.22 -1.22 18.11
C THR A 132 22.44 0.09 18.17
N ALA A 133 22.84 1.09 17.38
CA ALA A 133 22.12 2.35 17.32
C ALA A 133 20.73 2.17 16.69
N ALA A 134 20.61 1.32 15.66
CA ALA A 134 19.34 1.00 15.01
C ALA A 134 18.31 0.43 15.99
N ILE A 135 18.70 -0.62 16.74
CA ILE A 135 17.85 -1.24 17.77
C ILE A 135 17.45 -0.21 18.83
N ALA A 136 18.41 0.58 19.33
CA ALA A 136 18.14 1.60 20.34
C ALA A 136 17.12 2.66 19.87
N SER A 137 17.14 3.05 18.58
CA SER A 137 16.15 3.97 17.99
C SER A 137 14.75 3.37 18.00
N TRP A 138 14.61 2.13 17.56
CA TRP A 138 13.33 1.42 17.50
C TRP A 138 12.80 1.08 18.90
N GLU A 139 13.64 0.70 19.85
CA GLU A 139 13.23 0.50 21.25
C GLU A 139 12.69 1.80 21.87
N ARG A 140 13.34 2.94 21.59
CA ARG A 140 12.85 4.25 22.02
C ARG A 140 11.53 4.62 21.34
N LEU A 141 11.31 4.21 20.09
CA LEU A 141 9.99 4.34 19.44
C LEU A 141 8.95 3.53 20.23
N LEU A 142 9.20 2.26 20.52
CA LEU A 142 8.27 1.39 21.24
C LEU A 142 7.97 1.89 22.66
N ALA A 143 8.96 2.47 23.34
CA ALA A 143 8.81 2.97 24.71
C ALA A 143 7.93 4.22 24.79
N TRP A 144 8.07 5.17 23.86
CA TRP A 144 7.34 6.44 23.89
C TRP A 144 6.07 6.44 23.04
N TYR A 145 6.03 5.62 21.99
CA TYR A 145 4.96 5.59 21.00
C TYR A 145 4.45 4.15 20.75
N PRO A 146 4.05 3.41 21.80
CA PRO A 146 3.69 2.00 21.66
C PRO A 146 2.48 1.75 20.74
N SER A 147 1.63 2.76 20.54
CA SER A 147 0.44 2.74 19.67
C SER A 147 0.63 3.40 18.31
N ALA A 148 1.83 3.90 17.98
CA ALA A 148 2.08 4.48 16.67
C ALA A 148 2.03 3.42 15.55
N THR A 149 1.70 3.85 14.33
CA THR A 149 1.62 2.96 13.16
C THR A 149 2.95 2.28 12.87
N GLN A 150 4.08 2.91 13.23
CA GLN A 150 5.43 2.36 13.07
C GLN A 150 5.83 1.34 14.15
N ALA A 151 5.02 1.13 15.19
CA ALA A 151 5.40 0.26 16.31
C ALA A 151 5.54 -1.22 15.87
N GLN A 152 4.67 -1.71 14.98
CA GLN A 152 4.79 -3.06 14.44
C GLN A 152 6.05 -3.21 13.58
N ALA A 153 6.30 -2.23 12.71
CA ALA A 153 7.50 -2.18 11.87
C ALA A 153 8.77 -2.16 12.73
N ALA A 154 8.82 -1.35 13.78
CA ALA A 154 9.94 -1.29 14.72
C ALA A 154 10.23 -2.66 15.37
N ARG A 155 9.20 -3.39 15.83
CA ARG A 155 9.36 -4.76 16.35
C ARG A 155 9.93 -5.70 15.31
N PHE A 156 9.40 -5.66 14.08
CA PHE A 156 9.90 -6.46 12.97
C PHE A 156 11.39 -6.18 12.72
N TRP A 157 11.78 -4.91 12.61
CA TRP A 157 13.14 -4.50 12.30
C TRP A 157 14.13 -4.82 13.43
N ILE A 158 13.74 -4.68 14.70
CA ILE A 158 14.54 -5.16 15.84
C ILE A 158 14.74 -6.67 15.74
N GLY A 159 13.65 -7.43 15.54
CA GLY A 159 13.69 -8.89 15.44
C GLY A 159 14.57 -9.39 14.30
N LYS A 160 14.44 -8.78 13.12
CA LYS A 160 15.29 -9.05 11.96
C LYS A 160 16.76 -8.72 12.23
N THR A 161 17.04 -7.58 12.87
CA THR A 161 18.44 -7.19 13.18
C THR A 161 19.09 -8.20 14.12
N HIS A 162 18.39 -8.67 15.15
CA HIS A 162 18.85 -9.77 16.01
C HIS A 162 19.01 -11.09 15.24
N LEU A 163 18.11 -11.39 14.30
CA LEU A 163 18.19 -12.61 13.49
C LEU A 163 19.47 -12.63 12.66
N VAL A 164 19.82 -11.51 12.02
CA VAL A 164 21.07 -11.35 11.27
C VAL A 164 22.30 -11.49 12.17
N ALA A 165 22.21 -11.02 13.42
CA ALA A 165 23.28 -11.17 14.43
C ALA A 165 23.39 -12.58 15.03
N GLY A 166 22.47 -13.51 14.70
CA GLY A 166 22.42 -14.86 15.27
C GLY A 166 21.84 -14.92 16.68
N GLU A 167 21.18 -13.85 17.14
CA GLU A 167 20.60 -13.72 18.48
C GLU A 167 19.15 -14.24 18.50
N THR A 168 18.99 -15.55 18.33
CA THR A 168 17.69 -16.21 18.07
C THR A 168 16.62 -15.92 19.12
N ILE A 169 16.96 -15.82 20.41
CA ILE A 169 15.95 -15.56 21.46
C ILE A 169 15.35 -14.16 21.31
N SER A 170 16.20 -13.14 21.15
CA SER A 170 15.76 -11.75 20.96
C SER A 170 15.01 -11.60 19.64
N ALA A 171 15.52 -12.22 18.57
CA ALA A 171 14.89 -12.24 17.26
C ALA A 171 13.47 -12.81 17.32
N THR A 172 13.32 -14.03 17.82
CA THR A 172 12.03 -14.73 17.92
C THR A 172 11.05 -14.00 18.81
N THR A 173 11.51 -13.38 19.91
CA THR A 173 10.64 -12.59 20.79
C THR A 173 10.02 -11.40 20.04
N MET A 174 10.84 -10.65 19.31
CA MET A 174 10.40 -9.45 18.61
C MET A 174 9.56 -9.76 17.36
N LEU A 175 9.95 -10.78 16.59
CA LEU A 175 9.19 -11.23 15.43
C LEU A 175 7.81 -11.79 15.82
N ASN A 176 7.71 -12.60 16.88
CA ASN A 176 6.40 -13.05 17.38
C ASN A 176 5.52 -11.89 17.83
N ALA A 177 6.11 -10.88 18.50
CA ALA A 177 5.36 -9.69 18.89
C ALA A 177 4.86 -8.88 17.68
N ALA A 178 5.65 -8.79 16.61
CA ALA A 178 5.23 -8.17 15.35
C ALA A 178 4.11 -8.96 14.66
N ALA A 179 4.25 -10.29 14.57
CA ALA A 179 3.25 -11.19 14.00
C ALA A 179 1.92 -11.14 14.76
N ALA A 180 1.94 -11.10 16.09
CA ALA A 180 0.73 -11.11 16.91
C ALA A 180 -0.04 -9.77 16.89
N GLN A 181 0.62 -8.63 16.68
CA GLN A 181 -0.02 -7.31 16.77
C GLN A 181 -1.04 -7.07 15.64
N ALA A 182 -0.69 -7.43 14.41
CA ALA A 182 -1.57 -7.38 13.24
C ALA A 182 -1.13 -8.48 12.26
N PRO A 183 -1.61 -9.73 12.43
CA PRO A 183 -1.09 -10.89 11.69
C PRO A 183 -1.19 -10.78 10.17
N TRP A 184 -2.23 -10.08 9.69
CA TRP A 184 -2.53 -9.90 8.28
C TRP A 184 -1.97 -8.61 7.66
N SER A 185 -1.20 -7.83 8.41
CA SER A 185 -0.47 -6.69 7.84
C SER A 185 0.82 -7.16 7.18
N PHE A 186 1.39 -6.34 6.29
CA PHE A 186 2.70 -6.60 5.69
C PHE A 186 3.76 -7.05 6.71
N TYR A 187 3.92 -6.31 7.81
CA TYR A 187 4.93 -6.63 8.83
C TYR A 187 4.60 -7.86 9.68
N GLY A 188 3.32 -8.17 9.88
CA GLY A 188 2.92 -9.40 10.58
C GLY A 188 3.19 -10.65 9.74
N LEU A 189 2.91 -10.57 8.44
CA LEU A 189 3.18 -11.63 7.46
C LEU A 189 4.69 -11.84 7.29
N ARG A 190 5.45 -10.76 7.05
CA ARG A 190 6.91 -10.83 6.93
C ARG A 190 7.58 -11.39 8.18
N ALA A 191 7.09 -11.04 9.39
CA ALA A 191 7.60 -11.61 10.62
C ALA A 191 7.37 -13.13 10.70
N SER A 192 6.19 -13.60 10.30
CA SER A 192 5.83 -15.02 10.27
C SER A 192 6.68 -15.80 9.27
N GLU A 193 6.88 -15.26 8.07
CA GLU A 193 7.74 -15.85 7.04
C GLU A 193 9.21 -15.94 7.52
N LEU A 194 9.75 -14.90 8.16
CA LEU A 194 11.11 -14.95 8.73
C LEU A 194 11.24 -15.99 9.85
N LEU A 195 10.22 -16.16 10.69
CA LEU A 195 10.19 -17.19 11.73
C LEU A 195 10.16 -18.61 11.14
N ALA A 196 9.51 -18.78 9.99
CA ALA A 196 9.45 -20.04 9.26
C ALA A 196 10.70 -20.30 8.39
N GLY A 197 11.54 -19.29 8.16
CA GLY A 197 12.67 -19.38 7.23
C GLY A 197 12.25 -19.33 5.76
N GLU A 198 11.10 -18.72 5.47
CA GLU A 198 10.49 -18.65 4.15
C GLU A 198 10.74 -17.29 3.47
N ALA A 199 10.84 -17.33 2.14
CA ALA A 199 10.88 -16.11 1.33
C ALA A 199 9.46 -15.56 1.13
N PRO A 200 9.30 -14.24 0.92
CA PRO A 200 8.02 -13.67 0.52
C PRO A 200 7.47 -14.36 -0.73
N PHE A 201 6.16 -14.58 -0.77
CA PHE A 201 5.48 -15.23 -1.90
C PHE A 201 5.96 -16.67 -2.17
N THR A 202 6.38 -17.41 -1.14
CA THR A 202 6.62 -18.85 -1.26
C THR A 202 5.29 -19.55 -1.59
N PRO A 203 5.17 -20.29 -2.70
CA PRO A 203 3.95 -21.01 -3.05
C PRO A 203 3.66 -22.12 -2.05
N ALA A 204 2.38 -22.33 -1.73
CA ALA A 204 1.98 -23.50 -0.96
C ALA A 204 2.04 -24.77 -1.82
N GLU A 205 2.34 -25.91 -1.22
CA GLU A 205 2.32 -27.19 -1.92
C GLU A 205 0.88 -27.72 -2.10
N GLY A 206 0.63 -28.35 -3.24
CA GLY A 206 -0.62 -29.05 -3.52
C GLY A 206 -1.59 -28.30 -4.44
N ALA A 207 -2.74 -28.92 -4.68
CA ALA A 207 -3.79 -28.35 -5.51
C ALA A 207 -4.62 -27.33 -4.72
N LEU A 208 -5.09 -26.28 -5.40
CA LEU A 208 -5.97 -25.29 -4.78
C LEU A 208 -7.26 -25.96 -4.31
N LEU A 209 -7.65 -25.69 -3.07
CA LEU A 209 -8.91 -26.12 -2.51
C LEU A 209 -10.07 -25.37 -3.18
N PRO A 210 -11.04 -26.07 -3.81
CA PRO A 210 -12.25 -25.42 -4.30
C PRO A 210 -12.94 -24.64 -3.19
N CYS A 211 -13.60 -23.56 -3.56
CA CYS A 211 -14.41 -22.77 -2.64
C CYS A 211 -15.75 -22.39 -3.25
N GLY A 212 -16.76 -22.17 -2.40
CA GLY A 212 -18.09 -21.77 -2.83
C GLY A 212 -19.05 -22.94 -2.99
N SER A 213 -18.80 -24.07 -2.33
CA SER A 213 -19.71 -25.22 -2.41
C SER A 213 -21.08 -24.90 -1.76
N PRO A 214 -22.17 -25.57 -2.16
CA PRO A 214 -23.47 -25.40 -1.52
C PRO A 214 -23.45 -25.66 -0.01
N ALA A 215 -22.58 -26.56 0.46
CA ALA A 215 -22.40 -26.84 1.89
C ALA A 215 -21.76 -25.67 2.63
N GLU A 216 -20.68 -25.09 2.09
CA GLU A 216 -20.04 -23.91 2.67
C GLU A 216 -20.98 -22.69 2.67
N GLN A 217 -21.79 -22.55 1.62
CA GLN A 217 -22.81 -21.51 1.56
C GLN A 217 -23.87 -21.71 2.67
N ALA A 218 -24.40 -22.91 2.82
CA ALA A 218 -25.39 -23.21 3.87
C ALA A 218 -24.83 -22.98 5.29
N GLU A 219 -23.55 -23.29 5.52
CA GLU A 219 -22.86 -22.96 6.77
C GLU A 219 -22.79 -21.45 7.01
N ALA A 220 -22.44 -20.67 5.99
CA ALA A 220 -22.41 -19.22 6.08
C ALA A 220 -23.78 -18.58 6.31
N GLU A 221 -24.83 -19.14 5.70
CA GLU A 221 -26.21 -18.70 5.90
C GLU A 221 -26.69 -19.01 7.32
N ALA A 222 -26.40 -20.20 7.85
CA ALA A 222 -26.71 -20.56 9.23
C ALA A 222 -25.98 -19.66 10.23
N TRP A 223 -24.70 -19.35 9.96
CA TRP A 223 -23.92 -18.41 10.75
C TRP A 223 -24.52 -17.00 10.72
N LEU A 224 -24.92 -16.50 9.54
CA LEU A 224 -25.52 -15.17 9.38
C LEU A 224 -26.86 -15.06 10.11
N ILE A 225 -27.71 -16.08 10.00
CA ILE A 225 -28.98 -16.18 10.73
C ILE A 225 -28.74 -16.09 12.24
N ASN A 226 -27.78 -16.86 12.76
CA ASN A 226 -27.46 -16.86 14.18
C ASN A 226 -26.88 -15.51 14.64
N TRP A 227 -25.96 -14.91 13.89
CA TRP A 227 -25.35 -13.62 14.22
C TRP A 227 -26.40 -12.50 14.27
N LEU A 228 -27.32 -12.47 13.31
CA LEU A 228 -28.36 -11.46 13.19
C LEU A 228 -29.61 -11.75 14.05
N GLY A 229 -29.68 -12.91 14.71
CA GLY A 229 -30.84 -13.31 15.51
C GLY A 229 -32.12 -13.49 14.69
N LEU A 230 -31.99 -13.99 13.45
CA LEU A 230 -33.11 -14.22 12.54
C LEU A 230 -33.80 -15.56 12.84
N ASP A 231 -35.03 -15.73 12.33
CA ASP A 231 -35.71 -17.04 12.36
C ASP A 231 -34.91 -18.04 11.49
N PRO A 232 -34.63 -19.27 11.96
CA PRO A 232 -33.96 -20.31 11.17
C PRO A 232 -34.61 -20.63 9.82
N ALA A 233 -35.90 -20.33 9.63
CA ALA A 233 -36.61 -20.49 8.36
C ALA A 233 -36.47 -19.27 7.42
N THR A 234 -35.76 -18.22 7.82
CA THR A 234 -35.56 -17.02 7.02
C THR A 234 -34.72 -17.33 5.77
N GLU A 235 -35.26 -17.02 4.59
CA GLU A 235 -34.50 -17.07 3.35
C GLU A 235 -33.52 -15.88 3.28
N VAL A 236 -32.22 -16.15 3.39
CA VAL A 236 -31.18 -15.09 3.44
C VAL A 236 -30.43 -14.90 2.14
N SER A 237 -30.50 -15.84 1.20
CA SER A 237 -29.74 -15.79 -0.07
C SER A 237 -30.46 -15.03 -1.19
N ALA A 238 -31.79 -15.03 -1.22
CA ALA A 238 -32.57 -14.27 -2.17
C ALA A 238 -32.66 -12.79 -1.77
N LEU A 239 -32.73 -11.88 -2.76
CA LEU A 239 -32.99 -10.46 -2.50
C LEU A 239 -34.30 -10.30 -1.71
N SER A 240 -34.29 -9.51 -0.65
CA SER A 240 -35.52 -9.16 0.07
C SER A 240 -36.54 -8.42 -0.82
N PRO A 241 -37.85 -8.45 -0.52
CA PRO A 241 -38.86 -7.69 -1.26
C PRO A 241 -38.55 -6.19 -1.36
N THR A 242 -37.93 -5.63 -0.32
CA THR A 242 -37.45 -4.25 -0.31
C THR A 242 -36.37 -4.01 -1.36
N LEU A 243 -35.34 -4.86 -1.44
CA LEU A 243 -34.30 -4.75 -2.47
C LEU A 243 -34.85 -4.99 -3.87
N GLN A 244 -35.74 -5.98 -4.05
CA GLN A 244 -36.35 -6.30 -5.34
C GLN A 244 -37.21 -5.14 -5.88
N SER A 245 -37.82 -4.35 -5.00
CA SER A 245 -38.66 -3.21 -5.37
C SER A 245 -37.90 -1.89 -5.52
N ASP A 246 -36.59 -1.86 -5.23
CA ASP A 246 -35.78 -0.66 -5.44
C ASP A 246 -35.67 -0.33 -6.94
N ALA A 247 -36.15 0.84 -7.32
CA ALA A 247 -36.18 1.29 -8.72
C ALA A 247 -34.79 1.40 -9.35
N ARG A 248 -33.74 1.64 -8.57
CA ARG A 248 -32.34 1.68 -9.05
C ARG A 248 -31.81 0.27 -9.27
N LEU A 249 -32.15 -0.71 -8.43
CA LEU A 249 -31.77 -2.11 -8.65
C LEU A 249 -32.39 -2.64 -9.95
N GLN A 250 -33.68 -2.39 -10.16
CA GLN A 250 -34.40 -2.76 -11.39
C GLN A 250 -33.82 -2.05 -12.62
N ARG A 251 -33.61 -0.73 -12.54
CA ARG A 251 -33.05 0.07 -13.64
C ARG A 251 -31.61 -0.35 -13.97
N GLY A 252 -30.78 -0.54 -12.95
CA GLY A 252 -29.40 -0.99 -13.10
C GLY A 252 -29.30 -2.35 -13.78
N ALA A 253 -30.15 -3.31 -13.39
CA ALA A 253 -30.23 -4.61 -14.04
C ALA A 253 -30.63 -4.51 -15.54
N LEU A 254 -31.57 -3.62 -15.87
CA LEU A 254 -31.98 -3.38 -17.26
C LEU A 254 -30.87 -2.70 -18.08
N LEU A 255 -30.21 -1.69 -17.51
CA LEU A 255 -29.07 -1.01 -18.14
C LEU A 255 -27.93 -1.99 -18.42
N LEU A 256 -27.63 -2.89 -17.49
CA LEU A 256 -26.59 -3.90 -17.66
C LEU A 256 -26.91 -4.83 -18.83
N ARG A 257 -28.15 -5.33 -18.90
CA ARG A 257 -28.63 -6.16 -20.02
C ARG A 257 -28.62 -5.42 -21.36
N ALA A 258 -28.79 -4.11 -21.34
CA ALA A 258 -28.74 -3.25 -22.51
C ALA A 258 -27.30 -2.80 -22.89
N GLY A 259 -26.27 -3.22 -22.15
CA GLY A 259 -24.87 -2.89 -22.42
C GLY A 259 -24.41 -1.51 -21.93
N TYR A 260 -25.23 -0.81 -21.13
CA TYR A 260 -24.90 0.47 -20.53
C TYR A 260 -24.18 0.27 -19.19
N PHE A 261 -22.96 -0.28 -19.25
CA PHE A 261 -22.21 -0.76 -18.07
C PHE A 261 -21.96 0.33 -17.02
N ASP A 262 -21.52 1.52 -17.42
CA ASP A 262 -21.23 2.60 -16.47
C ASP A 262 -22.49 3.09 -15.75
N GLN A 263 -23.59 3.32 -16.50
CA GLN A 263 -24.84 3.73 -15.89
C GLN A 263 -25.42 2.62 -14.98
N ALA A 264 -25.34 1.36 -15.43
CA ALA A 264 -25.75 0.22 -14.62
C ALA A 264 -24.98 0.16 -13.30
N ARG A 265 -23.64 0.26 -13.37
CA ARG A 265 -22.77 0.25 -12.20
C ARG A 265 -23.09 1.39 -11.24
N THR A 266 -23.31 2.60 -11.73
CA THR A 266 -23.70 3.75 -10.89
C THR A 266 -25.00 3.47 -10.12
N GLU A 267 -26.03 2.95 -10.79
CA GLU A 267 -27.31 2.63 -10.15
C GLU A 267 -27.18 1.51 -9.10
N LEU A 268 -26.47 0.45 -9.45
CA LEU A 268 -26.30 -0.73 -8.61
C LEU A 268 -25.41 -0.46 -7.39
N GLU A 269 -24.33 0.30 -7.56
CA GLU A 269 -23.51 0.75 -6.43
C GLU A 269 -24.29 1.65 -5.49
N ALA A 270 -25.16 2.54 -6.00
CA ALA A 270 -25.98 3.40 -5.16
C ALA A 270 -26.90 2.59 -4.23
N VAL A 271 -27.46 1.47 -4.72
CA VAL A 271 -28.23 0.53 -3.88
C VAL A 271 -27.33 -0.07 -2.81
N ARG A 272 -26.18 -0.64 -3.18
CA ARG A 272 -25.23 -1.23 -2.22
C ARG A 272 -24.84 -0.24 -1.12
N THR A 273 -24.50 1.00 -1.49
CA THR A 273 -24.08 2.04 -0.54
C THR A 273 -25.18 2.48 0.42
N GLN A 274 -26.45 2.46 -0.02
CA GLN A 274 -27.56 2.77 0.89
C GLN A 274 -27.67 1.74 2.03
N HIS A 275 -27.20 0.51 1.79
CA HIS A 275 -27.26 -0.59 2.72
C HIS A 275 -25.90 -0.89 3.38
N ASP A 276 -24.94 0.05 3.40
CA ASP A 276 -23.56 -0.19 3.90
C ASP A 276 -23.50 -0.66 5.37
N TYR A 277 -24.57 -0.50 6.14
CA TYR A 277 -24.67 -0.92 7.55
C TYR A 277 -25.66 -2.09 7.78
N ASP A 278 -26.15 -2.72 6.72
CA ASP A 278 -27.11 -3.83 6.78
C ASP A 278 -26.43 -5.13 6.29
N PRO A 279 -25.95 -6.00 7.21
CA PRO A 279 -25.23 -7.21 6.83
C PRO A 279 -26.06 -8.19 5.98
N LEU A 280 -27.38 -8.27 6.21
CA LEU A 280 -28.25 -9.16 5.44
C LEU A 280 -28.40 -8.64 4.01
N ALA A 281 -28.66 -7.34 3.85
CA ALA A 281 -28.73 -6.74 2.53
C ALA A 281 -27.40 -6.83 1.78
N GLN A 282 -26.26 -6.62 2.45
CA GLN A 282 -24.94 -6.81 1.83
C GLN A 282 -24.71 -8.26 1.39
N TYR A 283 -25.13 -9.26 2.17
CA TYR A 283 -25.03 -10.67 1.79
C TYR A 283 -25.86 -10.98 0.53
N GLN A 284 -27.14 -10.57 0.53
CA GLN A 284 -28.04 -10.74 -0.60
C GLN A 284 -27.51 -10.06 -1.87
N LEU A 285 -27.01 -8.82 -1.74
CA LEU A 285 -26.42 -8.08 -2.84
C LEU A 285 -25.10 -8.71 -3.30
N ALA A 286 -24.26 -9.22 -2.40
CA ALA A 286 -23.01 -9.88 -2.76
C ALA A 286 -23.25 -11.10 -3.67
N LEU A 287 -24.21 -11.95 -3.32
CA LEU A 287 -24.61 -13.10 -4.14
C LEU A 287 -25.20 -12.66 -5.48
N TRP A 288 -26.13 -11.72 -5.46
CA TRP A 288 -26.78 -11.25 -6.68
C TRP A 288 -25.80 -10.58 -7.65
N PHE A 289 -24.89 -9.73 -7.15
CA PHE A 289 -23.86 -9.09 -7.97
C PHE A 289 -22.90 -10.10 -8.58
N ARG A 290 -22.51 -11.16 -7.84
CA ARG A 290 -21.71 -12.26 -8.39
C ARG A 290 -22.44 -12.89 -9.58
N ASP A 291 -23.71 -13.22 -9.40
CA ASP A 291 -24.49 -13.99 -10.37
C ASP A 291 -24.74 -13.21 -11.68
N ILE A 292 -24.79 -11.88 -11.62
CA ILE A 292 -24.91 -11.02 -12.81
C ILE A 292 -23.55 -10.57 -13.39
N GLY A 293 -22.44 -11.00 -12.81
CA GLY A 293 -21.08 -10.66 -13.29
C GLY A 293 -20.56 -9.28 -12.85
N LEU A 294 -21.18 -8.64 -11.85
CA LEU A 294 -20.71 -7.38 -11.27
C LEU A 294 -19.75 -7.67 -10.10
N TYR A 295 -18.62 -8.30 -10.41
CA TYR A 295 -17.70 -8.90 -9.43
C TYR A 295 -17.14 -7.92 -8.41
N ARG A 296 -16.75 -6.72 -8.85
CA ARG A 296 -16.25 -5.67 -7.94
C ARG A 296 -17.26 -5.35 -6.83
N SER A 297 -18.53 -5.16 -7.19
CA SER A 297 -19.61 -4.86 -6.24
C SER A 297 -19.88 -6.02 -5.30
N SER A 298 -19.82 -7.26 -5.81
CA SER A 298 -19.93 -8.47 -5.00
C SER A 298 -18.83 -8.56 -3.94
N ILE A 299 -17.58 -8.35 -4.35
CA ILE A 299 -16.41 -8.38 -3.47
C ILE A 299 -16.51 -7.34 -2.36
N ILE A 300 -16.94 -6.13 -2.69
CA ILE A 300 -17.09 -5.05 -1.71
C ILE A 300 -18.21 -5.39 -0.74
N ALA A 301 -19.37 -5.82 -1.23
CA ALA A 301 -20.48 -6.22 -0.37
C ALA A 301 -20.09 -7.34 0.61
N ALA A 302 -19.40 -8.38 0.12
CA ALA A 302 -18.88 -9.44 0.96
C ALA A 302 -17.85 -8.94 2.00
N SER A 303 -16.96 -8.03 1.59
CA SER A 303 -15.96 -7.43 2.48
C SER A 303 -16.62 -6.57 3.56
N THR A 304 -17.70 -5.87 3.24
CA THR A 304 -18.48 -5.07 4.20
C THR A 304 -19.10 -5.94 5.30
N ILE A 305 -19.63 -7.12 4.97
CA ILE A 305 -20.20 -8.05 5.97
C ILE A 305 -19.15 -8.37 7.05
N ARG A 306 -17.91 -8.66 6.63
CA ARG A 306 -16.80 -8.93 7.55
C ARG A 306 -16.47 -7.70 8.40
N GLN A 307 -16.41 -6.51 7.80
CA GLN A 307 -16.13 -5.26 8.53
C GLN A 307 -17.23 -4.89 9.55
N LEU A 308 -18.48 -5.30 9.31
CA LEU A 308 -19.58 -5.11 10.25
C LEU A 308 -19.58 -6.15 11.38
N HIS A 309 -18.89 -7.29 11.21
CA HIS A 309 -18.76 -8.29 12.25
C HIS A 309 -17.81 -7.80 13.36
N PRO A 310 -18.13 -8.00 14.67
CA PRO A 310 -17.34 -7.47 15.79
C PRO A 310 -15.86 -7.85 15.76
N THR A 311 -15.53 -8.97 15.13
CA THR A 311 -14.16 -9.46 15.11
C THR A 311 -13.39 -9.05 13.86
N SER A 312 -14.06 -8.75 12.73
CA SER A 312 -13.48 -8.30 11.46
C SER A 312 -12.39 -9.19 10.82
N GLU A 313 -11.93 -10.23 11.52
CA GLU A 313 -10.89 -11.15 11.08
C GLU A 313 -11.42 -12.15 10.05
N ILE A 314 -10.62 -12.39 9.01
CA ILE A 314 -11.01 -13.32 7.93
C ILE A 314 -11.10 -14.78 8.42
N THR A 315 -10.36 -15.10 9.48
CA THR A 315 -10.30 -16.43 10.11
C THR A 315 -11.49 -16.73 11.01
N GLU A 316 -12.31 -15.73 11.32
CA GLU A 316 -13.41 -15.85 12.27
C GLU A 316 -14.80 -15.75 11.61
N VAL A 317 -14.82 -15.61 10.28
CA VAL A 317 -16.03 -15.70 9.47
C VAL A 317 -16.03 -16.99 8.66
N PRO A 318 -17.21 -17.53 8.29
CA PRO A 318 -17.30 -18.70 7.43
C PRO A 318 -16.47 -18.54 6.15
N ARG A 319 -15.72 -19.59 5.77
CA ARG A 319 -14.82 -19.60 4.61
C ARG A 319 -15.49 -19.10 3.33
N PHE A 320 -16.77 -19.41 3.14
CA PHE A 320 -17.58 -18.93 2.02
C PHE A 320 -17.58 -17.40 1.87
N LEU A 321 -17.71 -16.64 2.96
CA LEU A 321 -17.66 -15.16 2.93
C LEU A 321 -16.26 -14.67 2.58
N GLY A 322 -15.24 -15.39 3.05
CA GLY A 322 -13.85 -15.17 2.65
C GLY A 322 -13.66 -15.33 1.14
N CYS A 323 -14.22 -16.38 0.55
CA CYS A 323 -14.13 -16.64 -0.89
C CYS A 323 -14.96 -15.69 -1.75
N LEU A 324 -16.11 -15.20 -1.26
CA LEU A 324 -16.81 -14.08 -1.92
C LEU A 324 -15.97 -12.80 -1.88
N SER A 325 -15.24 -12.58 -0.78
CA SER A 325 -14.37 -11.43 -0.62
C SER A 325 -13.08 -11.56 -1.43
N TYR A 326 -12.55 -12.77 -1.62
CA TYR A 326 -11.30 -13.10 -2.34
C TYR A 326 -11.56 -14.21 -3.37
N PRO A 327 -12.30 -13.91 -4.45
CA PRO A 327 -12.71 -14.93 -5.40
C PRO A 327 -11.60 -15.32 -6.36
N THR A 328 -11.77 -16.47 -7.02
CA THR A 328 -10.94 -16.98 -8.12
C THR A 328 -11.68 -16.89 -9.46
N TYR A 329 -12.34 -15.76 -9.74
CA TYR A 329 -13.02 -15.56 -11.03
C TYR A 329 -12.02 -15.64 -12.19
N TYR A 330 -12.51 -16.10 -13.35
CA TYR A 330 -11.69 -16.36 -14.54
C TYR A 330 -10.62 -17.44 -14.34
N ALA A 331 -10.84 -18.43 -13.47
CA ALA A 331 -9.89 -19.53 -13.22
C ALA A 331 -9.48 -20.26 -14.50
N GLU A 332 -10.41 -20.42 -15.44
CA GLU A 332 -10.19 -21.00 -16.76
C GLU A 332 -9.21 -20.20 -17.64
N LEU A 333 -8.93 -18.94 -17.28
CA LEU A 333 -7.91 -18.10 -17.90
C LEU A 333 -6.68 -17.96 -17.01
N VAL A 334 -6.88 -17.77 -15.70
CA VAL A 334 -5.78 -17.50 -14.75
C VAL A 334 -4.88 -18.72 -14.58
N GLU A 335 -5.44 -19.89 -14.25
CA GLU A 335 -4.62 -21.05 -13.90
C GLU A 335 -3.78 -21.59 -15.08
N PRO A 336 -4.31 -21.68 -16.32
CA PRO A 336 -3.50 -22.07 -17.47
C PRO A 336 -2.37 -21.08 -17.79
N ASN A 337 -2.61 -19.77 -17.67
CA ASN A 337 -1.56 -18.77 -17.91
C ASN A 337 -0.54 -18.74 -16.75
N ALA A 338 -0.98 -19.00 -15.52
CA ALA A 338 -0.08 -19.15 -14.37
C ALA A 338 0.88 -20.32 -14.61
N ALA A 339 0.35 -21.48 -14.99
CA ALA A 339 1.12 -22.66 -15.33
C ALA A 339 2.07 -22.45 -16.52
N GLU A 340 1.60 -21.78 -17.59
CA GLU A 340 2.43 -21.48 -18.78
C GLU A 340 3.65 -20.61 -18.44
N PHE A 341 3.49 -19.65 -17.51
CA PHE A 341 4.54 -18.70 -17.15
C PHE A 341 5.25 -19.01 -15.83
N ASP A 342 5.03 -20.20 -15.25
CA ASP A 342 5.63 -20.67 -13.99
C ASP A 342 5.36 -19.72 -12.80
N LEU A 343 4.14 -19.20 -12.73
CA LEU A 343 3.67 -18.32 -11.67
C LEU A 343 2.70 -19.09 -10.76
N ASP A 344 2.71 -18.78 -9.46
CA ASP A 344 1.64 -19.21 -8.58
C ASP A 344 0.33 -18.51 -8.99
N PRO A 345 -0.76 -19.24 -9.31
CA PRO A 345 -2.05 -18.64 -9.65
C PRO A 345 -2.59 -17.70 -8.56
N LEU A 346 -2.28 -17.95 -7.28
CA LEU A 346 -2.71 -17.09 -6.17
C LEU A 346 -2.08 -15.70 -6.23
N VAL A 347 -0.86 -15.56 -6.75
CA VAL A 347 -0.23 -14.26 -7.01
C VAL A 347 -0.99 -13.52 -8.10
N ILE A 348 -1.44 -14.22 -9.15
CA ILE A 348 -2.22 -13.62 -10.24
C ILE A 348 -3.60 -13.16 -9.74
N TYR A 349 -4.28 -13.96 -8.91
CA TYR A 349 -5.55 -13.54 -8.30
C TYR A 349 -5.36 -12.34 -7.37
N ALA A 350 -4.31 -12.33 -6.53
CA ALA A 350 -3.96 -11.18 -5.70
C ALA A 350 -3.70 -9.91 -6.54
N LEU A 351 -3.01 -10.07 -7.68
CA LEU A 351 -2.74 -8.99 -8.62
C LEU A 351 -4.02 -8.46 -9.28
N ILE A 352 -4.86 -9.31 -9.87
CA ILE A 352 -6.14 -8.91 -10.47
C ILE A 352 -7.03 -8.21 -9.43
N ARG A 353 -7.04 -8.71 -8.21
CA ARG A 353 -7.76 -8.08 -7.09
C ARG A 353 -7.27 -6.66 -6.86
N GLN A 354 -5.97 -6.46 -6.70
CA GLN A 354 -5.38 -5.15 -6.43
C GLN A 354 -5.60 -4.16 -7.59
N GLU A 355 -5.56 -4.66 -8.83
CA GLU A 355 -5.63 -3.84 -10.03
C GLU A 355 -7.07 -3.44 -10.42
N SER A 356 -8.02 -4.36 -10.31
CA SER A 356 -9.37 -4.14 -10.85
C SER A 356 -10.50 -4.60 -9.94
N LEU A 357 -10.21 -5.31 -8.84
CA LEU A 357 -11.23 -6.08 -8.11
C LEU A 357 -12.07 -6.95 -9.07
N PHE A 358 -11.42 -7.55 -10.08
CA PHE A 358 -12.04 -8.36 -11.13
C PHE A 358 -13.02 -7.61 -12.05
N GLU A 359 -12.90 -6.29 -12.17
CA GLU A 359 -13.69 -5.47 -13.09
C GLU A 359 -13.03 -5.38 -14.48
N GLY A 360 -13.47 -6.21 -15.43
CA GLY A 360 -12.81 -6.34 -16.75
C GLY A 360 -12.92 -5.13 -17.69
N PHE A 361 -13.87 -4.22 -17.47
CA PHE A 361 -14.07 -3.01 -18.28
C PHE A 361 -13.47 -1.74 -17.66
N ALA A 362 -12.68 -1.88 -16.58
CA ALA A 362 -12.11 -0.74 -15.87
C ALA A 362 -10.95 -0.07 -16.64
N THR A 363 -10.93 1.27 -16.61
CA THR A 363 -9.82 2.11 -17.07
C THR A 363 -9.32 2.98 -15.92
N SER A 364 -8.02 2.95 -15.61
CA SER A 364 -7.48 3.84 -14.58
C SER A 364 -7.26 5.28 -15.08
N HIS A 365 -7.02 6.19 -14.14
CA HIS A 365 -6.58 7.56 -14.42
C HIS A 365 -5.27 7.62 -15.24
N ALA A 366 -4.41 6.59 -15.11
CA ALA A 366 -3.16 6.44 -15.85
C ALA A 366 -3.35 5.71 -17.20
N ALA A 367 -4.59 5.56 -17.67
CA ALA A 367 -4.95 4.82 -18.88
C ALA A 367 -4.48 3.35 -18.84
N ALA A 368 -4.54 2.70 -17.68
CA ALA A 368 -4.35 1.26 -17.58
C ALA A 368 -5.69 0.52 -17.81
N HIS A 369 -5.65 -0.63 -18.48
CA HIS A 369 -6.85 -1.27 -19.05
C HIS A 369 -7.02 -2.71 -18.56
N GLY A 370 -8.27 -3.09 -18.25
CA GLY A 370 -8.69 -4.47 -18.02
C GLY A 370 -8.35 -5.03 -16.63
N LEU A 371 -8.45 -6.35 -16.49
CA LEU A 371 -8.32 -7.06 -15.21
C LEU A 371 -6.97 -6.87 -14.52
N MET A 372 -5.89 -6.78 -15.31
CA MET A 372 -4.51 -6.66 -14.82
C MET A 372 -3.90 -5.29 -15.13
N GLN A 373 -4.72 -4.31 -15.50
CA GLN A 373 -4.34 -2.90 -15.68
C GLN A 373 -3.04 -2.72 -16.49
N VAL A 374 -2.99 -3.29 -17.69
CA VAL A 374 -1.85 -3.11 -18.60
C VAL A 374 -1.99 -1.74 -19.30
N ILE A 375 -0.91 -0.96 -19.35
CA ILE A 375 -0.88 0.32 -20.08
C ILE A 375 -0.59 0.10 -21.57
N PRO A 376 -1.05 0.98 -22.48
CA PRO A 376 -0.94 0.76 -23.92
C PRO A 376 0.47 0.52 -24.46
N PRO A 377 1.52 1.26 -24.03
CA PRO A 377 2.89 1.00 -24.49
C PRO A 377 3.37 -0.41 -24.13
N THR A 378 3.08 -0.86 -22.90
CA THR A 378 3.40 -2.21 -22.45
C THR A 378 2.60 -3.25 -23.23
N GLY A 379 1.31 -2.99 -23.50
CA GLY A 379 0.49 -3.88 -24.33
C GLY A 379 1.07 -4.11 -25.73
N GLN A 380 1.59 -3.06 -26.37
CA GLN A 380 2.27 -3.18 -27.67
C GLN A 380 3.57 -3.99 -27.60
N GLU A 381 4.36 -3.81 -26.53
CA GLU A 381 5.56 -4.61 -26.29
C GLU A 381 5.22 -6.10 -26.13
N ILE A 382 4.18 -6.41 -25.34
CA ILE A 382 3.72 -7.79 -25.11
C ILE A 382 3.18 -8.40 -26.40
N HIS A 383 2.38 -7.65 -27.16
CA HIS A 383 1.85 -8.07 -28.47
C HIS A 383 2.98 -8.54 -29.40
N ALA A 384 4.04 -7.72 -29.52
CA ALA A 384 5.21 -8.04 -30.33
C ALA A 384 5.96 -9.27 -29.79
N ALA A 385 6.13 -9.38 -28.47
CA ALA A 385 6.88 -10.46 -27.85
C ALA A 385 6.17 -11.83 -27.92
N LEU A 386 4.84 -11.84 -27.79
CA LEU A 386 4.02 -13.05 -27.84
C LEU A 386 3.64 -13.46 -29.28
N GLY A 387 3.94 -12.64 -30.28
CA GLY A 387 3.47 -12.86 -31.65
C GLY A 387 1.94 -12.91 -31.75
N TRP A 388 1.26 -12.05 -30.97
CA TRP A 388 -0.20 -12.04 -30.90
C TRP A 388 -0.84 -11.67 -32.26
N PRO A 389 -2.04 -12.16 -32.63
CA PRO A 389 -2.59 -12.03 -33.98
C PRO A 389 -2.57 -10.61 -34.58
N PRO A 390 -2.47 -10.51 -35.92
CA PRO A 390 -2.31 -9.24 -36.63
C PRO A 390 -3.63 -8.46 -36.70
N ASN A 391 -3.93 -7.69 -35.66
CA ASN A 391 -4.99 -6.66 -35.55
C ASN A 391 -5.17 -6.22 -34.08
N TYR A 392 -4.13 -6.31 -33.27
CA TYR A 392 -4.18 -5.89 -31.87
C TYR A 392 -4.49 -4.40 -31.75
N GLU A 393 -5.51 -4.08 -30.97
CA GLU A 393 -5.87 -2.72 -30.60
C GLU A 393 -5.83 -2.58 -29.07
N THR A 394 -5.59 -1.35 -28.57
CA THR A 394 -5.57 -1.11 -27.10
C THR A 394 -6.86 -1.58 -26.41
N ARG A 395 -8.02 -1.48 -27.07
CA ARG A 395 -9.30 -1.98 -26.54
C ARG A 395 -9.33 -3.49 -26.30
N ASP A 396 -8.44 -4.26 -26.93
CA ASP A 396 -8.36 -5.70 -26.68
C ASP A 396 -7.89 -5.98 -25.25
N LEU A 397 -7.21 -5.05 -24.58
CA LEU A 397 -6.82 -5.17 -23.16
C LEU A 397 -8.02 -5.26 -22.22
N TYR A 398 -9.23 -4.83 -22.61
CA TYR A 398 -10.45 -5.04 -21.81
C TYR A 398 -11.00 -6.47 -21.91
N ARG A 399 -10.51 -7.29 -22.86
CA ARG A 399 -10.96 -8.68 -22.98
C ARG A 399 -10.22 -9.52 -21.93
N PRO A 400 -10.91 -10.23 -21.02
CA PRO A 400 -10.26 -11.03 -19.98
C PRO A 400 -9.16 -11.97 -20.51
N LEU A 401 -9.41 -12.63 -21.65
CA LEU A 401 -8.44 -13.52 -22.31
C LEU A 401 -7.11 -12.82 -22.63
N VAL A 402 -7.18 -11.57 -23.13
CA VAL A 402 -6.00 -10.77 -23.48
C VAL A 402 -5.37 -10.22 -22.21
N SER A 403 -6.18 -9.62 -21.34
CA SER A 403 -5.71 -8.98 -20.10
C SER A 403 -4.94 -9.94 -19.21
N VAL A 404 -5.47 -11.14 -18.98
CA VAL A 404 -4.86 -12.14 -18.09
C VAL A 404 -3.56 -12.66 -18.71
N ARG A 405 -3.56 -13.02 -19.99
CA ARG A 405 -2.35 -13.50 -20.67
C ARG A 405 -1.25 -12.44 -20.69
N PHE A 406 -1.60 -11.20 -21.04
CA PHE A 406 -0.63 -10.11 -21.16
C PHE A 406 -0.06 -9.73 -19.79
N GLY A 407 -0.92 -9.60 -18.77
CA GLY A 407 -0.49 -9.29 -17.42
C GLY A 407 0.36 -10.41 -16.81
N ALA A 408 -0.03 -11.68 -16.97
CA ALA A 408 0.73 -12.83 -16.47
C ALA A 408 2.13 -12.92 -17.13
N TRP A 409 2.20 -12.76 -18.46
CA TRP A 409 3.48 -12.72 -19.16
C TRP A 409 4.36 -11.57 -18.68
N TYR A 410 3.79 -10.38 -18.51
CA TYR A 410 4.54 -9.22 -18.07
C TYR A 410 5.06 -9.38 -16.64
N LEU A 411 4.25 -9.94 -15.73
CA LEU A 411 4.67 -10.27 -14.37
C LEU A 411 5.82 -11.28 -14.38
N ALA A 412 5.73 -12.36 -15.16
CA ALA A 412 6.79 -13.35 -15.29
C ALA A 412 8.09 -12.73 -15.80
N ARG A 413 8.00 -11.84 -16.80
CA ARG A 413 9.17 -11.08 -17.27
C ARG A 413 9.79 -10.20 -16.18
N GLN A 414 8.98 -9.58 -15.33
CA GLN A 414 9.51 -8.83 -14.19
C GLN A 414 10.16 -9.75 -13.15
N ARG A 415 9.52 -10.88 -12.81
CA ARG A 415 10.11 -11.90 -11.93
C ARG A 415 11.49 -12.32 -12.42
N ASP A 416 11.63 -12.62 -13.70
CA ASP A 416 12.90 -13.06 -14.30
C ASP A 416 13.95 -11.95 -14.28
N ARG A 417 13.56 -10.70 -14.52
CA ARG A 417 14.44 -9.52 -14.39
C ARG A 417 15.02 -9.39 -12.99
N PHE A 418 14.28 -9.78 -11.96
CA PHE A 418 14.69 -9.71 -10.55
C PHE A 418 15.09 -11.08 -9.99
N ALA A 419 15.60 -11.98 -10.84
CA ALA A 419 16.17 -13.27 -10.47
C ALA A 419 15.23 -14.14 -9.60
N GLY A 420 13.92 -14.11 -9.89
CA GLY A 420 12.92 -14.89 -9.16
C GLY A 420 12.20 -14.12 -8.04
N ALA A 421 12.74 -12.98 -7.58
CA ALA A 421 12.16 -12.25 -6.46
C ALA A 421 10.87 -11.52 -6.87
N LEU A 422 9.73 -11.97 -6.33
CA LEU A 422 8.41 -11.40 -6.69
C LEU A 422 8.17 -10.00 -6.11
N THR A 423 8.67 -9.69 -4.91
CA THR A 423 8.51 -8.36 -4.30
C THR A 423 9.01 -7.22 -5.21
N PRO A 424 10.27 -7.24 -5.71
CA PRO A 424 10.73 -6.23 -6.66
C PRO A 424 10.08 -6.34 -8.04
N ALA A 425 9.63 -7.53 -8.45
CA ALA A 425 8.87 -7.70 -9.69
C ALA A 425 7.52 -6.97 -9.66
N LEU A 426 6.77 -7.09 -8.56
CA LEU A 426 5.51 -6.38 -8.34
C LEU A 426 5.72 -4.87 -8.23
N ALA A 427 6.78 -4.44 -7.54
CA ALA A 427 7.16 -3.03 -7.53
C ALA A 427 7.52 -2.52 -8.94
N GLY A 428 8.17 -3.34 -9.77
CA GLY A 428 8.47 -3.03 -11.16
C GLY A 428 7.24 -3.01 -12.06
N TYR A 429 6.24 -3.84 -11.76
CA TYR A 429 4.94 -3.87 -12.45
C TYR A 429 4.21 -2.53 -12.29
N ASN A 430 4.13 -2.01 -11.06
CA ASN A 430 3.43 -0.76 -10.75
C ASN A 430 4.30 0.50 -10.93
N GLY A 431 5.49 0.53 -10.32
CA GLY A 431 6.38 1.69 -10.28
C GLY A 431 7.42 1.75 -11.40
N GLY A 432 7.45 0.74 -12.29
CA GLY A 432 8.36 0.65 -13.41
C GLY A 432 9.69 -0.08 -13.09
N PRO A 433 10.19 -0.94 -14.00
CA PRO A 433 11.33 -1.83 -13.74
C PRO A 433 12.66 -1.12 -13.45
N GLY A 434 12.87 0.07 -14.03
CA GLY A 434 14.07 0.87 -13.78
C GLY A 434 14.11 1.46 -12.38
N ASN A 435 12.94 1.86 -11.84
CA ASN A 435 12.82 2.35 -10.47
C ASN A 435 13.07 1.21 -9.47
N ALA A 436 12.38 0.09 -9.65
CA ALA A 436 12.54 -1.10 -8.81
C ALA A 436 14.00 -1.59 -8.77
N ALA A 437 14.69 -1.63 -9.89
CA ALA A 437 16.12 -1.99 -9.92
C ALA A 437 16.99 -1.06 -9.06
N ARG A 438 16.78 0.26 -9.14
CA ARG A 438 17.54 1.22 -8.32
C ARG A 438 17.25 1.10 -6.83
N TRP A 439 15.99 0.84 -6.45
CA TRP A 439 15.65 0.64 -5.05
C TRP A 439 16.26 -0.66 -4.51
N LEU A 440 16.26 -1.73 -5.30
CA LEU A 440 16.84 -3.02 -4.90
C LEU A 440 18.37 -2.94 -4.76
N GLU A 441 19.03 -2.24 -5.68
CA GLU A 441 20.46 -1.96 -5.60
C GLU A 441 20.81 -1.20 -4.32
N ARG A 442 20.06 -0.13 -4.00
CA ARG A 442 20.25 0.64 -2.77
C ARG A 442 19.98 -0.16 -1.49
N ALA A 443 19.16 -1.20 -1.58
CA ALA A 443 18.87 -2.11 -0.46
C ALA A 443 19.92 -3.23 -0.33
N GLY A 444 20.89 -3.33 -1.24
CA GLY A 444 21.89 -4.41 -1.21
C GLY A 444 21.28 -5.81 -1.38
N GLY A 445 20.10 -5.91 -2.01
CA GLY A 445 19.37 -7.18 -2.16
C GLY A 445 18.47 -7.56 -0.98
N ASP A 446 18.47 -6.77 0.11
CA ASP A 446 17.54 -6.97 1.22
C ASP A 446 16.11 -6.59 0.81
N ILE A 447 15.20 -7.57 0.77
CA ILE A 447 13.81 -7.39 0.30
C ILE A 447 12.94 -6.56 1.26
N ASP A 448 13.21 -6.57 2.56
CA ASP A 448 12.42 -5.76 3.50
C ASP A 448 12.93 -4.31 3.47
N LEU A 449 14.24 -4.12 3.38
CA LEU A 449 14.82 -2.79 3.20
C LEU A 449 14.42 -2.19 1.85
N PHE A 450 14.37 -3.03 0.81
CA PHE A 450 13.86 -2.65 -0.51
C PHE A 450 12.49 -2.00 -0.41
N THR A 451 11.53 -2.63 0.29
CA THR A 451 10.17 -2.11 0.47
C THR A 451 10.18 -0.74 1.16
N GLU A 452 11.04 -0.56 2.17
CA GLU A 452 11.22 0.72 2.85
C GLU A 452 11.86 1.82 1.99
N LEU A 453 12.70 1.45 1.02
CA LEU A 453 13.37 2.37 0.11
C LEU A 453 12.58 2.71 -1.16
N ILE A 454 11.43 2.07 -1.39
CA ILE A 454 10.51 2.44 -2.47
C ILE A 454 10.12 3.92 -2.30
N ALA A 455 10.51 4.76 -3.25
CA ALA A 455 10.30 6.20 -3.16
C ALA A 455 8.84 6.61 -3.47
N PHE A 456 8.13 5.80 -4.25
CA PHE A 456 6.74 6.08 -4.62
C PHE A 456 5.81 5.45 -3.58
N ASN A 457 5.09 6.30 -2.83
CA ASN A 457 4.19 5.81 -1.78
C ASN A 457 3.13 4.85 -2.34
N GLU A 458 2.60 5.14 -3.54
CA GLU A 458 1.66 4.26 -4.24
C GLU A 458 2.25 2.86 -4.47
N THR A 459 3.47 2.78 -5.00
CA THR A 459 4.15 1.50 -5.24
C THR A 459 4.49 0.75 -3.96
N ARG A 460 4.85 1.45 -2.87
CA ARG A 460 5.08 0.81 -1.58
C ARG A 460 3.80 0.17 -1.05
N THR A 461 2.72 0.96 -0.97
CA THR A 461 1.41 0.47 -0.53
C THR A 461 0.88 -0.66 -1.43
N TYR A 462 1.17 -0.60 -2.74
CA TYR A 462 0.81 -1.64 -3.69
C TYR A 462 1.47 -2.99 -3.35
N VAL A 463 2.78 -3.00 -3.08
CA VAL A 463 3.52 -4.22 -2.70
C VAL A 463 3.06 -4.76 -1.35
N GLU A 464 2.85 -3.87 -0.36
CA GLU A 464 2.31 -4.24 0.95
C GLU A 464 0.95 -4.93 0.79
N ARG A 465 0.00 -4.30 0.08
CA ARG A 465 -1.34 -4.86 -0.15
C ARG A 465 -1.32 -6.18 -0.91
N LEU A 466 -0.45 -6.33 -1.90
CA LEU A 466 -0.33 -7.60 -2.62
C LEU A 466 0.17 -8.72 -1.74
N THR A 467 1.11 -8.44 -0.83
CA THR A 467 1.55 -9.40 0.19
C THR A 467 0.35 -9.83 1.05
N GLU A 468 -0.46 -8.87 1.51
CA GLU A 468 -1.63 -9.18 2.33
C GLU A 468 -2.77 -9.86 1.56
N HIS A 469 -2.94 -9.58 0.27
CA HIS A 469 -3.91 -10.26 -0.58
C HIS A 469 -3.48 -11.69 -0.85
N TYR A 470 -2.22 -11.89 -1.21
CA TYR A 470 -1.64 -13.21 -1.45
C TYR A 470 -1.78 -14.12 -0.23
N ALA A 471 -1.43 -13.63 0.97
CA ALA A 471 -1.59 -14.42 2.21
C ALA A 471 -3.05 -14.85 2.47
N ARG A 472 -4.02 -13.99 2.15
CA ARG A 472 -5.46 -14.34 2.29
C ARG A 472 -5.90 -15.34 1.24
N TYR A 473 -5.39 -15.24 0.01
CA TYR A 473 -5.58 -16.26 -1.00
C TYR A 473 -4.97 -17.59 -0.57
N GLN A 474 -3.74 -17.62 -0.03
CA GLN A 474 -3.15 -18.85 0.50
C GLN A 474 -4.04 -19.45 1.57
N TRP A 475 -4.39 -18.69 2.61
CA TRP A 475 -5.24 -19.17 3.70
C TRP A 475 -6.58 -19.76 3.24
N LEU A 476 -7.20 -19.18 2.21
CA LEU A 476 -8.49 -19.65 1.70
C LEU A 476 -8.39 -20.87 0.79
N TYR A 477 -7.30 -20.99 0.03
CA TYR A 477 -7.22 -21.90 -1.11
C TYR A 477 -6.13 -22.96 -0.98
N THR A 478 -5.38 -23.01 0.12
CA THR A 478 -4.36 -24.04 0.36
C THR A 478 -4.78 -24.93 1.51
N ALA A 479 -4.31 -26.18 1.51
CA ALA A 479 -4.50 -27.05 2.68
C ALA A 479 -3.80 -26.44 3.91
N PRO A 480 -4.37 -26.59 5.12
CA PRO A 480 -3.75 -26.15 6.36
C PRO A 480 -2.49 -26.92 6.72
#